data_AF-A0A9D4A0M8-F1
#
_entry.id   AF-A0A9D4A0M8-F1
#
_cell.length_a   1.000
_cell.length_b   1.000
_cell.length_c   1.000
_cell.angle_alpha   90.00
_cell.angle_beta   90.00
_cell.angle_gamma   90.00
#
_symmetry.space_group_name_H-M   'P 1'
#
loop_
_entity.id
_entity.type
_entity.pdbx_description
1 polymer ?
#
loop_
_entity_poly.entity_id
_entity_poly.type
_entity_poly.pdbx_seq_one_letter_code
_entity_poly.pdbx_strand_id
1 'polypeptide(L)'
;MRGVTLSQPNIPGFCMSSSLQSGELERVHLKAQPRNGNSSKGDGFLGFLVVGEWGRKGAFNPSRVAFQMGKIGEKLKIDFVVSTGDNFYDNGLNSQHDPAFLQSLQIQEPANPLVQRFVTFYLLGNHDYRGDAAAQSSPFLRQIDSRWFCLRSFIVNAELAEIIFVDNTPLVKSYFLNSDNHTYDWHGIIPRKRYITNLLKDVECALRESIAKWKIVVGHHAIRSIGFHSDTEELVNYLLPILKANNVDFYINGHDHCLQHISDTDSRIEFLTSGAGSKAWRGDMKKQRREGLRFFYDGHLFNCPNLMPTLPFMMLTAPFCILGMRGNPFFTHPCS
;
A
#
# COMPACT_ATOMS: atom_id res chain seq x y z
N MET A 1 -19.84 -9.89 -22.44
CA MET A 1 -18.81 -10.95 -22.35
C MET A 1 -18.84 -11.50 -20.94
N ARG A 2 -18.81 -12.83 -20.75
CA ARG A 2 -18.81 -13.42 -19.40
C ARG A 2 -17.42 -13.22 -18.80
N GLY A 3 -17.32 -12.49 -17.68
CA GLY A 3 -16.08 -12.34 -16.94
C GLY A 3 -15.58 -13.71 -16.44
N VAL A 4 -14.27 -13.94 -16.50
CA VAL A 4 -13.64 -15.14 -15.96
C VAL A 4 -13.43 -14.93 -14.47
N THR A 5 -14.18 -15.64 -13.63
CA THR A 5 -13.92 -15.68 -12.19
C THR A 5 -12.86 -16.73 -11.91
N LEU A 6 -11.64 -16.32 -11.60
CA LEU A 6 -10.61 -17.24 -11.12
C LEU A 6 -10.74 -17.35 -9.60
N SER A 7 -11.05 -18.56 -9.12
CA SER A 7 -10.96 -18.92 -7.71
C SER A 7 -9.50 -18.89 -7.27
N GLN A 8 -9.13 -17.97 -6.37
CA GLN A 8 -7.79 -17.92 -5.79
C GLN A 8 -7.74 -18.80 -4.52
N PRO A 9 -6.56 -19.30 -4.11
CA PRO A 9 -6.44 -20.17 -2.93
C PRO A 9 -7.12 -19.55 -1.69
N ASN A 10 -7.76 -20.40 -0.89
CA ASN A 10 -8.47 -19.99 0.32
C ASN A 10 -7.51 -19.32 1.31
N ILE A 11 -7.79 -18.06 1.63
CA ILE A 11 -7.11 -17.32 2.68
C ILE A 11 -7.88 -17.49 3.98
N PRO A 12 -7.21 -17.71 5.12
CA PRO A 12 -7.88 -17.78 6.41
C PRO A 12 -8.74 -16.52 6.67
N GLY A 13 -10.07 -16.70 6.65
CA GLY A 13 -11.04 -15.64 6.98
C GLY A 13 -11.57 -14.81 5.80
N PHE A 14 -11.11 -15.01 4.56
CA PHE A 14 -11.62 -14.31 3.38
C PHE A 14 -11.86 -15.23 2.19
N CYS A 15 -12.93 -14.97 1.45
CA CYS A 15 -13.10 -15.47 0.10
C CYS A 15 -12.57 -14.40 -0.87
N MET A 16 -11.50 -14.73 -1.61
CA MET A 16 -11.00 -13.87 -2.67
C MET A 16 -11.52 -14.34 -4.03
N SER A 17 -12.04 -13.41 -4.80
CA SER A 17 -12.30 -13.61 -6.22
C SER A 17 -11.68 -12.47 -7.01
N SER A 18 -11.15 -12.80 -8.19
CA SER A 18 -10.65 -11.80 -9.14
C SER A 18 -11.60 -11.70 -10.31
N SER A 19 -11.80 -10.48 -10.79
CA SER A 19 -12.50 -10.19 -12.04
C SER A 19 -11.64 -9.25 -12.87
N LEU A 20 -11.47 -9.59 -14.15
CA LEU A 20 -10.78 -8.76 -15.12
C LEU A 20 -11.70 -8.56 -16.33
N GLN A 21 -12.01 -7.31 -16.65
CA GLN A 21 -12.60 -6.94 -17.94
C GLN A 21 -11.50 -6.43 -18.87
N SER A 22 -11.67 -6.63 -20.17
CA SER A 22 -10.67 -6.21 -21.15
C SER A 22 -10.49 -4.68 -21.10
N GLY A 23 -9.28 -4.23 -20.76
CA GLY A 23 -8.98 -2.80 -20.64
C GLY A 23 -9.38 -2.18 -19.30
N GLU A 24 -9.54 -2.97 -18.24
CA GLU A 24 -9.74 -2.49 -16.87
C GLU A 24 -8.65 -3.04 -15.94
N LEU A 25 -8.46 -2.39 -14.78
CA LEU A 25 -7.62 -2.92 -13.71
C LEU A 25 -8.21 -4.22 -13.16
N GLU A 26 -7.33 -5.18 -12.81
CA GLU A 26 -7.76 -6.40 -12.13
C GLU A 26 -8.39 -6.04 -10.78
N ARG A 27 -9.61 -6.54 -10.53
CA ARG A 27 -10.35 -6.27 -9.30
C ARG A 27 -10.43 -7.51 -8.44
N VAL A 28 -9.84 -7.44 -7.26
CA VAL A 28 -9.89 -8.44 -6.20
C VAL A 28 -11.02 -8.06 -5.24
N HIS A 29 -11.99 -8.95 -5.09
CA HIS A 29 -13.07 -8.79 -4.12
C HIS A 29 -12.73 -9.56 -2.85
N LEU A 30 -12.61 -8.85 -1.73
CA LEU A 30 -12.44 -9.42 -0.40
C LEU A 30 -13.79 -9.52 0.27
N LYS A 31 -14.32 -10.74 0.40
CA LYS A 31 -15.50 -11.01 1.23
C LYS A 31 -15.08 -11.71 2.51
N ALA A 32 -15.41 -11.12 3.65
CA ALA A 32 -15.19 -11.76 4.94
C ALA A 32 -15.93 -13.10 4.99
N GLN A 33 -15.25 -14.19 5.36
CA GLN A 33 -15.93 -15.45 5.64
C GLN A 33 -16.55 -15.41 7.04
N PRO A 34 -17.76 -15.95 7.24
CA PRO A 34 -18.32 -16.14 8.57
C PRO A 34 -17.38 -17.02 9.40
N ARG A 35 -16.80 -16.48 10.48
CA ARG A 35 -16.05 -17.31 11.43
C ARG A 35 -17.06 -18.17 12.20
N ASN A 36 -16.85 -19.49 12.21
CA ASN A 36 -17.67 -20.48 12.94
C ASN A 36 -18.15 -19.94 14.30
N GLY A 37 -19.45 -19.65 14.39
CA GLY A 37 -20.18 -19.46 15.65
C GLY A 37 -20.04 -18.12 16.38
N ASN A 38 -19.26 -17.15 15.90
CA ASN A 38 -19.27 -15.78 16.45
C ASN A 38 -18.94 -14.78 15.35
N SER A 39 -19.98 -14.22 14.73
CA SER A 39 -19.88 -13.07 13.84
C SER A 39 -19.41 -11.85 14.62
N SER A 40 -18.13 -11.53 14.52
CA SER A 40 -17.63 -10.16 14.72
C SER A 40 -16.76 -9.88 13.50
N LYS A 41 -17.33 -9.32 12.43
CA LYS A 41 -17.69 -7.90 12.36
C LYS A 41 -19.09 -7.66 11.79
N GLY A 42 -20.07 -7.50 12.67
CA GLY A 42 -21.40 -6.94 12.36
C GLY A 42 -21.47 -5.42 12.49
N ASP A 43 -20.32 -4.76 12.67
CA ASP A 43 -20.12 -3.37 13.08
C ASP A 43 -19.59 -2.47 11.95
N GLY A 44 -19.44 -3.01 10.73
CA GLY A 44 -19.02 -2.24 9.55
C GLY A 44 -17.64 -1.60 9.72
N PHE A 45 -16.68 -2.33 10.31
CA PHE A 45 -15.32 -1.87 10.54
C PHE A 45 -14.31 -2.57 9.62
N LEU A 46 -13.52 -1.81 8.85
CA LEU A 46 -12.40 -2.32 8.05
C LEU A 46 -11.09 -1.85 8.67
N GLY A 47 -10.16 -2.76 8.97
CA GLY A 47 -8.87 -2.42 9.57
C GLY A 47 -7.70 -3.04 8.80
N PHE A 48 -6.70 -2.25 8.44
CA PHE A 48 -5.49 -2.77 7.79
C PHE A 48 -4.24 -2.01 8.21
N LEU A 49 -3.08 -2.65 8.02
CA LEU A 49 -1.76 -2.05 8.25
C LEU A 49 -1.13 -1.65 6.91
N VAL A 50 -0.31 -0.60 6.92
CA VAL A 50 0.46 -0.16 5.75
C VAL A 50 1.95 -0.11 6.08
N VAL A 51 2.79 -0.71 5.25
CA VAL A 51 4.26 -0.71 5.38
C VAL A 51 4.92 -0.51 4.02
N GLY A 52 6.08 0.13 3.97
CA GLY A 52 6.87 0.31 2.74
C GLY A 52 8.36 0.30 3.06
N GLU A 53 9.20 0.26 2.02
CA GLU A 53 10.67 0.33 2.15
C GLU A 53 11.28 -0.73 3.08
N TRP A 54 10.70 -1.93 3.13
CA TRP A 54 11.04 -2.96 4.13
C TRP A 54 12.08 -3.98 3.64
N GLY A 55 12.31 -4.06 2.33
CA GLY A 55 12.99 -5.15 1.61
C GLY A 55 14.50 -5.31 1.76
N ARG A 56 15.11 -4.95 2.90
CA ARG A 56 16.58 -4.79 3.02
C ARG A 56 17.33 -6.02 3.56
N LYS A 57 16.87 -7.23 3.26
CA LYS A 57 17.55 -8.50 3.65
C LYS A 57 17.96 -8.53 5.14
N GLY A 58 17.10 -8.01 6.02
CA GLY A 58 17.31 -7.96 7.47
C GLY A 58 18.11 -6.76 7.99
N ALA A 59 18.71 -5.96 7.11
CA ALA A 59 19.38 -4.72 7.50
C ALA A 59 18.37 -3.69 8.04
N PHE A 60 18.78 -2.88 9.03
CA PHE A 60 17.96 -1.86 9.69
C PHE A 60 16.72 -2.39 10.43
N ASN A 61 16.77 -3.64 10.92
CA ASN A 61 15.77 -4.25 11.82
C ASN A 61 14.31 -4.36 11.32
N PRO A 62 14.03 -4.71 10.05
CA PRO A 62 12.66 -4.91 9.55
C PRO A 62 11.92 -6.03 10.32
N SER A 63 12.64 -7.00 10.88
CA SER A 63 12.05 -8.04 11.73
C SER A 63 11.38 -7.46 12.98
N ARG A 64 11.92 -6.40 13.59
CA ARG A 64 11.27 -5.73 14.73
C ARG A 64 10.00 -4.98 14.31
N VAL A 65 9.99 -4.41 13.11
CA VAL A 65 8.78 -3.80 12.51
C VAL A 65 7.69 -4.85 12.36
N ALA A 66 8.02 -5.98 11.73
CA ALA A 66 7.10 -7.10 11.61
C ALA A 66 6.61 -7.60 12.97
N PHE A 67 7.48 -7.72 13.98
CA PHE A 67 7.04 -8.13 15.31
C PHE A 67 5.92 -7.25 15.87
N GLN A 68 6.07 -5.93 15.77
CA GLN A 68 5.07 -4.97 16.23
C GLN A 68 3.80 -4.99 15.37
N MET A 69 3.94 -5.11 14.04
CA MET A 69 2.79 -5.29 13.16
C MET A 69 1.97 -6.52 13.55
N GLY A 70 2.60 -7.63 13.94
CA GLY A 70 1.91 -8.84 14.38
C GLY A 70 1.13 -8.64 15.68
N LYS A 71 1.74 -7.95 16.67
CA LYS A 71 1.08 -7.62 17.94
C LYS A 71 -0.10 -6.67 17.75
N ILE A 72 0.09 -5.61 16.97
CA ILE A 72 -0.96 -4.63 16.71
C ILE A 72 -2.07 -5.23 15.83
N GLY A 73 -1.69 -6.01 14.81
CA GLY A 73 -2.63 -6.69 13.93
C GLY A 73 -3.57 -7.63 14.69
N GLU A 74 -3.05 -8.38 15.65
CA GLU A 74 -3.85 -9.22 16.54
C GLU A 74 -4.76 -8.38 17.45
N LYS A 75 -4.19 -7.37 18.12
CA LYS A 75 -4.94 -6.51 19.05
C LYS A 75 -6.11 -5.79 18.35
N LEU A 76 -5.89 -5.30 17.14
CA LEU A 76 -6.87 -4.55 16.37
C LEU A 76 -7.74 -5.42 15.47
N LYS A 77 -7.44 -6.73 15.36
CA LYS A 77 -8.12 -7.68 14.47
C LYS A 77 -8.21 -7.14 13.04
N ILE A 78 -7.05 -6.81 12.48
CA ILE A 78 -6.94 -6.33 11.10
C ILE A 78 -7.37 -7.42 10.11
N ASP A 79 -7.74 -6.97 8.91
CA ASP A 79 -8.23 -7.78 7.80
C ASP A 79 -7.09 -8.18 6.86
N PHE A 80 -6.21 -7.24 6.51
CA PHE A 80 -5.07 -7.45 5.62
C PHE A 80 -3.96 -6.42 5.86
N VAL A 81 -2.86 -6.56 5.10
CA VAL A 81 -1.75 -5.60 5.05
C VAL A 81 -1.62 -5.04 3.63
N VAL A 82 -1.16 -3.80 3.53
CA VAL A 82 -0.84 -3.10 2.29
C VAL A 82 0.66 -2.78 2.29
N SER A 83 1.36 -3.14 1.22
CA SER A 83 2.73 -2.70 0.97
C SER A 83 2.76 -1.60 -0.09
N THR A 84 3.45 -0.50 0.21
CA THR A 84 3.64 0.65 -0.71
C THR A 84 4.85 0.49 -1.64
N GLY A 85 5.49 -0.69 -1.65
CA GLY A 85 6.58 -1.04 -2.55
C GLY A 85 7.96 -0.95 -1.94
N ASP A 86 8.96 -1.10 -2.81
CA ASP A 86 10.35 -1.37 -2.46
C ASP A 86 10.48 -2.62 -1.56
N ASN A 87 9.91 -3.69 -2.11
CA ASN A 87 9.82 -4.99 -1.46
C ASN A 87 11.17 -5.70 -1.42
N PHE A 88 12.08 -5.41 -2.37
CA PHE A 88 13.41 -5.98 -2.45
C PHE A 88 14.48 -4.96 -2.83
N TYR A 89 15.42 -4.73 -1.92
CA TYR A 89 16.56 -3.84 -2.14
C TYR A 89 17.88 -4.58 -2.47
N ASP A 90 18.81 -3.92 -3.16
CA ASP A 90 18.66 -2.61 -3.84
C ASP A 90 18.18 -2.76 -5.30
N ASN A 91 18.15 -3.98 -5.85
CA ASN A 91 17.84 -4.26 -7.25
C ASN A 91 16.81 -5.38 -7.44
N GLY A 92 15.66 -5.29 -6.76
CA GLY A 92 14.55 -6.22 -6.96
C GLY A 92 14.90 -7.69 -6.76
N LEU A 93 14.07 -8.57 -7.35
CA LEU A 93 14.39 -9.98 -7.58
C LEU A 93 15.01 -10.12 -8.96
N ASN A 94 15.89 -11.10 -9.18
CA ASN A 94 16.45 -11.37 -10.52
C ASN A 94 15.54 -12.25 -11.38
N SER A 95 14.63 -13.01 -10.76
CA SER A 95 13.63 -13.85 -11.42
C SER A 95 12.59 -14.32 -10.39
N GLN A 96 11.54 -15.00 -10.85
CA GLN A 96 10.58 -15.67 -9.97
C GLN A 96 11.19 -16.79 -9.10
N HIS A 97 12.40 -17.27 -9.42
CA HIS A 97 13.12 -18.30 -8.65
C HIS A 97 14.24 -17.73 -7.77
N ASP A 98 14.32 -16.40 -7.63
CA ASP A 98 15.36 -15.76 -6.85
C ASP A 98 15.26 -16.17 -5.36
N PRO A 99 16.33 -16.71 -4.75
CA PRO A 99 16.32 -17.13 -3.35
C PRO A 99 16.06 -15.97 -2.38
N ALA A 100 16.25 -14.72 -2.78
CA ALA A 100 15.95 -13.54 -1.98
C ALA A 100 14.48 -13.49 -1.52
N PHE A 101 13.55 -14.05 -2.30
CA PHE A 101 12.15 -14.15 -1.90
C PHE A 101 11.96 -15.05 -0.66
N LEU A 102 12.53 -16.26 -0.68
CA LEU A 102 12.46 -17.17 0.47
C LEU A 102 13.21 -16.61 1.68
N GLN A 103 14.38 -16.01 1.45
CA GLN A 103 15.17 -15.39 2.50
C GLN A 103 14.41 -14.23 3.17
N SER A 104 13.68 -13.40 2.39
CA SER A 104 12.90 -12.31 2.97
C SER A 104 11.80 -12.84 3.88
N LEU A 105 11.11 -13.93 3.51
CA LEU A 105 10.13 -14.57 4.38
C LEU A 105 10.78 -15.04 5.69
N GLN A 106 11.89 -15.77 5.58
CA GLN A 106 12.64 -16.30 6.74
C GLN A 106 13.17 -15.22 7.70
N ILE A 107 13.42 -14.00 7.22
CA ILE A 107 13.80 -12.88 8.09
C ILE A 107 12.63 -12.39 8.94
N GLN A 108 11.40 -12.47 8.40
CA GLN A 108 10.19 -12.04 9.10
C GLN A 108 9.61 -13.12 10.03
N GLU A 109 9.79 -14.41 9.70
CA GLU A 109 9.26 -15.56 10.45
C GLU A 109 9.58 -15.56 11.96
N PRO A 110 10.84 -15.39 12.40
CA PRO A 110 11.20 -15.52 13.81
C PRO A 110 10.66 -14.37 14.66
N ALA A 111 10.26 -13.27 14.01
CA ALA A 111 9.77 -12.09 14.68
C ALA A 111 8.35 -12.28 15.21
N ASN A 112 7.39 -12.77 14.42
CA ASN A 112 6.03 -13.05 14.89
C ASN A 112 5.23 -13.94 13.91
N PRO A 113 4.82 -15.16 14.31
CA PRO A 113 3.93 -16.01 13.51
C PRO A 113 2.55 -15.39 13.21
N LEU A 114 2.21 -14.24 13.81
CA LEU A 114 0.94 -13.56 13.60
C LEU A 114 0.92 -12.65 12.37
N VAL A 115 2.05 -12.03 11.98
CA VAL A 115 2.12 -11.25 10.72
C VAL A 115 1.85 -12.16 9.52
N GLN A 116 2.35 -13.37 9.64
CA GLN A 116 2.17 -14.50 8.75
C GLN A 116 0.68 -14.94 8.59
N ARG A 117 -0.28 -14.34 9.29
CA ARG A 117 -1.70 -14.69 9.12
C ARG A 117 -2.43 -13.85 8.09
N PHE A 118 -1.86 -12.70 7.71
CA PHE A 118 -2.56 -11.73 6.89
C PHE A 118 -2.10 -11.79 5.44
N VAL A 119 -3.06 -11.73 4.53
CA VAL A 119 -2.75 -11.42 3.12
C VAL A 119 -2.14 -10.04 3.06
N THR A 120 -1.13 -9.91 2.22
CA THR A 120 -0.50 -8.64 1.96
C THR A 120 -0.63 -8.29 0.48
N PHE A 121 -1.19 -7.12 0.22
CA PHE A 121 -1.30 -6.55 -1.13
C PHE A 121 -0.09 -5.66 -1.39
N TYR A 122 0.77 -6.09 -2.30
CA TYR A 122 2.04 -5.44 -2.60
C TYR A 122 1.95 -4.63 -3.89
N LEU A 123 2.37 -3.37 -3.79
CA LEU A 123 2.77 -2.56 -4.93
C LEU A 123 4.28 -2.75 -5.23
N LEU A 124 4.71 -2.35 -6.43
CA LEU A 124 6.13 -2.25 -6.79
C LEU A 124 6.65 -0.82 -6.55
N GLY A 125 7.88 -0.71 -6.05
CA GLY A 125 8.63 0.55 -5.95
C GLY A 125 9.76 0.65 -6.96
N ASN A 126 10.55 1.72 -6.89
CA ASN A 126 11.61 1.94 -7.86
C ASN A 126 12.77 0.94 -7.72
N HIS A 127 13.05 0.42 -6.53
CA HIS A 127 14.06 -0.62 -6.34
C HIS A 127 13.60 -1.98 -6.86
N ASP A 128 12.31 -2.26 -6.82
CA ASP A 128 11.73 -3.48 -7.39
C ASP A 128 11.92 -3.53 -8.91
N TYR A 129 11.77 -2.39 -9.57
CA TYR A 129 12.02 -2.23 -11.00
C TYR A 129 13.49 -2.33 -11.41
N ARG A 130 14.43 -2.31 -10.47
CA ARG A 130 15.86 -2.48 -10.79
C ARG A 130 16.28 -3.94 -10.97
N GLY A 131 15.38 -4.87 -10.67
CA GLY A 131 15.47 -6.28 -11.02
C GLY A 131 14.41 -6.67 -12.06
N ASP A 132 14.00 -7.93 -12.05
CA ASP A 132 12.82 -8.46 -12.75
C ASP A 132 11.55 -8.04 -11.98
N ALA A 133 10.88 -7.00 -12.47
CA ALA A 133 9.66 -6.49 -11.86
C ALA A 133 8.49 -7.48 -12.02
N ALA A 134 8.46 -8.20 -13.15
CA ALA A 134 7.40 -9.17 -13.45
C ALA A 134 7.48 -10.40 -12.55
N ALA A 135 8.67 -10.80 -12.09
CA ALA A 135 8.88 -11.90 -11.15
C ALA A 135 8.00 -11.75 -9.90
N GLN A 136 7.87 -10.54 -9.37
CA GLN A 136 7.07 -10.29 -8.15
C GLN A 136 5.58 -10.56 -8.35
N SER A 137 5.08 -10.44 -9.58
CA SER A 137 3.69 -10.75 -9.94
C SER A 137 3.45 -12.21 -10.32
N SER A 138 4.52 -13.03 -10.37
CA SER A 138 4.44 -14.41 -10.81
C SER A 138 3.52 -15.25 -9.91
N PRO A 139 2.61 -16.07 -10.49
CA PRO A 139 1.87 -17.06 -9.74
C PRO A 139 2.77 -18.03 -8.95
N PHE A 140 4.03 -18.21 -9.35
CA PHE A 140 4.98 -19.06 -8.65
C PHE A 140 5.28 -18.54 -7.24
N LEU A 141 5.44 -17.23 -7.04
CA LEU A 141 5.65 -16.66 -5.70
C LEU A 141 4.44 -16.88 -4.79
N ARG A 142 3.22 -16.84 -5.36
CA ARG A 142 1.97 -17.20 -4.65
C ARG A 142 1.87 -18.67 -4.26
N GLN A 143 2.54 -19.56 -5.00
CA GLN A 143 2.62 -20.98 -4.62
C GLN A 143 3.57 -21.20 -3.45
N ILE A 144 4.62 -20.37 -3.33
CA ILE A 144 5.54 -20.38 -2.20
C ILE A 144 4.86 -19.78 -0.96
N ASP A 145 4.23 -18.62 -1.12
CA ASP A 145 3.48 -17.94 -0.06
C ASP A 145 2.14 -17.43 -0.61
N SER A 146 1.04 -18.10 -0.23
CA SER A 146 -0.30 -17.78 -0.69
C SER A 146 -0.81 -16.39 -0.25
N ARG A 147 -0.11 -15.73 0.67
CA ARG A 147 -0.42 -14.38 1.14
C ARG A 147 0.20 -13.29 0.26
N TRP A 148 1.12 -13.65 -0.64
CA TRP A 148 1.82 -12.72 -1.52
C TRP A 148 0.95 -12.27 -2.69
N PHE A 149 0.16 -11.22 -2.51
CA PHE A 149 -0.63 -10.66 -3.63
C PHE A 149 0.07 -9.44 -4.21
N CYS A 150 0.79 -9.61 -5.31
CA CYS A 150 1.47 -8.50 -6.01
C CYS A 150 1.07 -8.47 -7.49
N LEU A 151 0.67 -7.30 -7.95
CA LEU A 151 0.45 -6.96 -9.35
C LEU A 151 0.93 -5.51 -9.56
N ARG A 152 1.12 -5.08 -10.82
CA ARG A 152 1.49 -3.69 -11.12
C ARG A 152 0.42 -2.72 -10.62
N SER A 153 -0.80 -2.83 -11.16
CA SER A 153 -1.94 -1.99 -10.77
C SER A 153 -3.22 -2.83 -10.73
N PHE A 154 -3.98 -2.66 -9.66
CA PHE A 154 -5.13 -3.50 -9.35
C PHE A 154 -6.01 -2.82 -8.31
N ILE A 155 -7.20 -3.35 -8.10
CA ILE A 155 -8.19 -2.82 -7.18
C ILE A 155 -8.49 -3.88 -6.13
N VAL A 156 -8.49 -3.48 -4.87
CA VAL A 156 -9.03 -4.28 -3.77
C VAL A 156 -10.37 -3.68 -3.36
N ASN A 157 -11.45 -4.40 -3.65
CA ASN A 157 -12.79 -4.09 -3.17
C ASN A 157 -13.01 -4.81 -1.83
N ALA A 158 -13.03 -4.04 -0.75
CA ALA A 158 -13.25 -4.52 0.61
C ALA A 158 -14.64 -4.14 1.14
N GLU A 159 -15.62 -3.98 0.25
CA GLU A 159 -17.02 -3.57 0.49
C GLU A 159 -17.17 -2.14 1.05
N LEU A 160 -16.57 -1.85 2.20
CA LEU A 160 -16.58 -0.54 2.85
C LEU A 160 -15.62 0.45 2.15
N ALA A 161 -14.54 -0.06 1.59
CA ALA A 161 -13.51 0.72 0.91
C ALA A 161 -13.14 0.09 -0.43
N GLU A 162 -12.86 0.96 -1.40
CA GLU A 162 -12.17 0.59 -2.63
C GLU A 162 -10.76 1.14 -2.59
N ILE A 163 -9.78 0.24 -2.71
CA ILE A 163 -8.35 0.56 -2.63
C ILE A 163 -7.74 0.31 -4.01
N ILE A 164 -7.28 1.36 -4.66
CA ILE A 164 -6.69 1.30 -6.01
C ILE A 164 -5.18 1.39 -5.89
N PHE A 165 -4.50 0.32 -6.27
CA PHE A 165 -3.04 0.23 -6.35
C PHE A 165 -2.60 0.74 -7.72
N VAL A 166 -1.75 1.76 -7.73
CA VAL A 166 -1.28 2.45 -8.94
C VAL A 166 0.23 2.31 -9.07
N ASP A 167 0.67 1.66 -10.14
CA ASP A 167 2.09 1.51 -10.47
C ASP A 167 2.62 2.86 -10.97
N ASN A 168 3.12 3.66 -10.02
CA ASN A 168 3.50 5.02 -10.31
C ASN A 168 4.99 5.18 -10.66
N THR A 169 5.78 4.10 -10.62
CA THR A 169 7.20 4.11 -11.03
C THR A 169 7.39 4.49 -12.50
N PRO A 170 6.59 3.98 -13.46
CA PRO A 170 6.67 4.41 -14.86
C PRO A 170 6.34 5.89 -15.11
N LEU A 171 5.68 6.58 -14.18
CA LEU A 171 5.33 7.99 -14.33
C LEU A 171 6.55 8.89 -14.11
N VAL A 172 7.53 8.46 -13.31
CA VAL A 172 8.73 9.24 -13.00
C VAL A 172 9.66 9.32 -14.22
N LYS A 173 9.87 10.52 -14.76
CA LYS A 173 10.61 10.73 -16.02
C LYS A 173 12.10 10.52 -15.88
N SER A 174 12.69 10.85 -14.74
CA SER A 174 14.12 10.69 -14.50
C SER A 174 14.57 9.23 -14.66
N TYR A 175 13.79 8.24 -14.23
CA TYR A 175 14.17 6.82 -14.38
C TYR A 175 14.33 6.34 -15.83
N PHE A 176 13.75 7.05 -16.81
CA PHE A 176 13.91 6.76 -18.24
C PHE A 176 15.03 7.56 -18.90
N LEU A 177 15.35 8.75 -18.37
CA LEU A 177 16.25 9.70 -19.02
C LEU A 177 17.63 9.76 -18.35
N ASN A 178 17.64 9.72 -17.03
CA ASN A 178 18.80 9.90 -16.16
C ASN A 178 18.67 8.89 -15.01
N SER A 179 18.97 7.63 -15.28
CA SER A 179 18.73 6.53 -14.32
C SER A 179 19.80 6.43 -13.21
N ASP A 180 20.67 7.42 -13.03
CA ASP A 180 21.75 7.44 -12.04
C ASP A 180 22.59 6.14 -12.01
N ASN A 181 22.91 5.59 -13.20
CA ASN A 181 23.59 4.31 -13.41
C ASN A 181 22.81 3.06 -12.97
N HIS A 182 21.51 3.17 -12.72
CA HIS A 182 20.63 2.02 -12.50
C HIS A 182 20.01 1.54 -13.81
N THR A 183 19.82 0.23 -13.91
CA THR A 183 19.02 -0.40 -14.97
C THR A 183 17.61 -0.61 -14.43
N TYR A 184 16.60 -0.30 -15.23
CA TYR A 184 15.20 -0.48 -14.87
C TYR A 184 14.52 -1.44 -15.86
N ASP A 185 13.71 -2.36 -15.35
CA ASP A 185 12.90 -3.28 -16.10
C ASP A 185 11.61 -2.62 -16.61
N TRP A 186 11.65 -2.22 -17.88
CA TRP A 186 10.50 -1.63 -18.58
C TRP A 186 9.71 -2.64 -19.42
N HIS A 187 9.90 -3.95 -19.22
CA HIS A 187 9.12 -4.96 -19.95
C HIS A 187 7.62 -4.83 -19.63
N GLY A 188 6.81 -4.75 -20.68
CA GLY A 188 5.36 -4.50 -20.57
C GLY A 188 4.96 -3.05 -20.30
N ILE A 189 5.93 -2.12 -20.13
CA ILE A 189 5.68 -0.68 -19.92
C ILE A 189 5.81 0.11 -21.24
N ILE A 190 6.61 -0.40 -22.19
CA ILE A 190 6.87 0.27 -23.47
C ILE A 190 5.73 -0.06 -24.47
N PRO A 191 5.16 0.92 -25.20
CA PRO A 191 5.50 2.35 -25.19
C PRO A 191 5.00 3.10 -23.95
N ARG A 192 5.91 3.77 -23.23
CA ARG A 192 5.65 4.43 -21.94
C ARG A 192 4.45 5.37 -21.95
N LYS A 193 4.33 6.22 -22.98
CA LYS A 193 3.21 7.17 -23.11
C LYS A 193 1.87 6.44 -23.15
N ARG A 194 1.79 5.36 -23.93
CA ARG A 194 0.57 4.54 -24.03
C ARG A 194 0.24 3.87 -22.70
N TYR A 195 1.24 3.33 -22.02
CA TYR A 195 1.07 2.72 -20.70
C TYR A 195 0.51 3.73 -19.69
N ILE A 196 1.14 4.91 -19.54
CA ILE A 196 0.69 5.95 -18.60
C ILE A 196 -0.72 6.43 -18.96
N THR A 197 -1.02 6.68 -20.24
CA THR A 197 -2.36 7.13 -20.67
C THR A 197 -3.42 6.09 -20.33
N ASN A 198 -3.15 4.81 -20.55
CA ASN A 198 -4.09 3.75 -20.19
C ASN A 198 -4.25 3.64 -18.68
N LEU A 199 -3.16 3.59 -17.91
CA LEU A 199 -3.21 3.49 -16.45
C LEU A 199 -4.02 4.63 -15.83
N LEU A 200 -3.78 5.89 -16.23
CA LEU A 200 -4.52 7.04 -15.70
C LEU A 200 -6.00 6.97 -16.07
N LYS A 201 -6.32 6.53 -17.29
CA LYS A 201 -7.71 6.32 -17.73
C LYS A 201 -8.38 5.24 -16.89
N ASP A 202 -7.72 4.12 -16.67
CA ASP A 202 -8.29 2.98 -15.93
C ASP A 202 -8.51 3.34 -14.46
N VAL A 203 -7.58 4.10 -13.85
CA VAL A 203 -7.74 4.67 -12.50
C VAL A 203 -8.92 5.64 -12.43
N GLU A 204 -9.05 6.54 -13.40
CA GLU A 204 -10.17 7.48 -13.45
C GLU A 204 -11.52 6.76 -13.60
N CYS A 205 -11.61 5.76 -14.49
CA CYS A 205 -12.81 4.95 -14.67
C CYS A 205 -13.18 4.24 -13.37
N ALA A 206 -12.23 3.54 -12.74
CA ALA A 206 -12.45 2.84 -11.48
C ALA A 206 -12.96 3.79 -10.38
N LEU A 207 -12.36 4.96 -10.23
CA LEU A 207 -12.77 5.96 -9.25
C LEU A 207 -14.18 6.52 -9.52
N ARG A 208 -14.55 6.74 -10.79
CA ARG A 208 -15.89 7.21 -11.18
C ARG A 208 -16.97 6.16 -10.93
N GLU A 209 -16.66 4.89 -11.18
CA GLU A 209 -17.59 3.77 -11.01
C GLU A 209 -17.71 3.33 -9.55
N SER A 210 -16.71 3.63 -8.71
CA SER A 210 -16.71 3.21 -7.32
C SER A 210 -17.82 3.89 -6.51
N ILE A 211 -18.69 3.06 -5.96
CA ILE A 211 -19.72 3.41 -4.97
C ILE A 211 -19.27 3.16 -3.53
N ALA A 212 -18.02 2.77 -3.31
CA ALA A 212 -17.49 2.51 -1.98
C ALA A 212 -17.51 3.79 -1.13
N LYS A 213 -17.74 3.63 0.17
CA LYS A 213 -17.77 4.76 1.11
C LYS A 213 -16.42 5.45 1.20
N TRP A 214 -15.34 4.66 1.18
CA TRP A 214 -13.97 5.15 1.23
C TRP A 214 -13.25 4.83 -0.07
N LYS A 215 -12.64 5.83 -0.69
CA LYS A 215 -11.78 5.68 -1.87
C LYS A 215 -10.34 5.95 -1.48
N ILE A 216 -9.50 4.93 -1.62
CA ILE A 216 -8.09 4.98 -1.25
C ILE A 216 -7.27 4.73 -2.50
N VAL A 217 -6.22 5.51 -2.70
CA VAL A 217 -5.22 5.24 -3.75
C VAL A 217 -3.88 4.97 -3.10
N VAL A 218 -3.23 3.89 -3.52
CA VAL A 218 -1.91 3.46 -3.03
C VAL A 218 -0.92 3.57 -4.18
N GLY A 219 0.15 4.31 -3.98
CA GLY A 219 1.28 4.46 -4.90
C GLY A 219 2.60 4.25 -4.18
N HIS A 220 3.72 4.17 -4.88
CA HIS A 220 5.04 4.12 -4.24
C HIS A 220 5.57 5.53 -3.96
N HIS A 221 5.63 6.38 -4.99
CA HIS A 221 6.12 7.75 -4.89
C HIS A 221 5.10 8.73 -4.26
N ALA A 222 5.58 9.81 -3.67
CA ALA A 222 4.76 10.81 -2.99
C ALA A 222 4.12 11.83 -3.96
N ILE A 223 2.83 12.14 -3.74
CA ILE A 223 2.22 13.35 -4.32
C ILE A 223 2.54 14.58 -3.46
N ARG A 224 2.51 14.41 -2.14
CA ARG A 224 2.92 15.41 -1.14
C ARG A 224 3.94 14.79 -0.20
N SER A 225 5.08 15.44 -0.03
CA SER A 225 6.07 15.03 0.97
C SER A 225 7.00 16.17 1.37
N ILE A 226 7.34 16.22 2.66
CA ILE A 226 8.42 17.07 3.19
C ILE A 226 9.70 16.28 3.49
N GLY A 227 9.77 15.02 3.05
CA GLY A 227 10.95 14.17 3.12
C GLY A 227 12.00 14.51 2.06
N PHE A 228 13.00 13.63 1.96
CA PHE A 228 14.14 13.76 1.05
C PHE A 228 13.71 13.89 -0.42
N HIS A 229 12.78 13.05 -0.87
CA HIS A 229 12.34 13.01 -2.26
C HIS A 229 11.36 14.13 -2.61
N SER A 230 10.56 14.60 -1.64
CA SER A 230 9.52 15.61 -1.85
C SER A 230 8.43 15.16 -2.84
N ASP A 231 7.60 16.11 -3.28
CA ASP A 231 6.55 15.89 -4.27
C ASP A 231 7.13 15.36 -5.59
N THR A 232 6.49 14.32 -6.13
CA THR A 232 6.77 13.83 -7.48
C THR A 232 5.95 14.63 -8.50
N GLU A 233 6.59 15.51 -9.26
CA GLU A 233 5.92 16.45 -10.17
C GLU A 233 4.96 15.79 -11.15
N GLU A 234 5.32 14.64 -11.73
CA GLU A 234 4.44 13.92 -12.65
C GLU A 234 3.15 13.44 -11.98
N LEU A 235 3.20 13.04 -10.71
CA LEU A 235 1.99 12.65 -9.98
C LEU A 235 1.14 13.86 -9.63
N VAL A 236 1.76 14.98 -9.25
CA VAL A 236 1.06 16.25 -9.01
C VAL A 236 0.34 16.72 -10.27
N ASN A 237 0.96 16.57 -11.44
CA ASN A 237 0.43 17.06 -12.70
C ASN A 237 -0.61 16.13 -13.34
N TYR A 238 -0.46 14.81 -13.19
CA TYR A 238 -1.29 13.85 -13.92
C TYR A 238 -2.24 13.04 -13.05
N LEU A 239 -1.82 12.61 -11.86
CA LEU A 239 -2.63 11.75 -11.01
C LEU A 239 -3.51 12.57 -10.05
N LEU A 240 -2.93 13.55 -9.35
CA LEU A 240 -3.64 14.35 -8.36
C LEU A 240 -4.93 15.01 -8.89
N PRO A 241 -4.98 15.57 -10.12
CA PRO A 241 -6.22 16.12 -10.66
C PRO A 241 -7.34 15.08 -10.75
N ILE A 242 -7.01 13.84 -11.13
CA ILE A 242 -7.95 12.72 -11.18
C ILE A 242 -8.44 12.38 -9.76
N LEU A 243 -7.53 12.34 -8.77
CA LEU A 243 -7.90 12.05 -7.38
C LEU A 243 -8.86 13.10 -6.81
N LYS A 244 -8.56 14.38 -7.05
CA LYS A 244 -9.38 15.52 -6.62
C LYS A 244 -10.75 15.49 -7.26
N ALA A 245 -10.82 15.31 -8.58
CA ALA A 245 -12.07 15.28 -9.34
C ALA A 245 -13.01 14.14 -8.89
N ASN A 246 -12.45 13.07 -8.31
CA ASN A 246 -13.21 11.90 -7.88
C ASN A 246 -13.35 11.75 -6.35
N ASN A 247 -13.05 12.82 -5.59
CA ASN A 247 -13.22 12.88 -4.13
C ASN A 247 -12.53 11.75 -3.37
N VAL A 248 -11.30 11.40 -3.77
CA VAL A 248 -10.48 10.42 -3.04
C VAL A 248 -10.28 10.87 -1.59
N ASP A 249 -10.34 9.93 -0.65
CA ASP A 249 -10.17 10.23 0.78
C ASP A 249 -8.69 10.19 1.17
N PHE A 250 -7.96 9.16 0.72
CA PHE A 250 -6.58 8.93 1.11
C PHE A 250 -5.70 8.62 -0.09
N TYR A 251 -4.53 9.24 -0.16
CA TYR A 251 -3.42 8.79 -0.98
C TYR A 251 -2.29 8.29 -0.07
N ILE A 252 -1.87 7.05 -0.27
CA ILE A 252 -0.90 6.37 0.61
C ILE A 252 0.35 6.00 -0.18
N ASN A 253 1.53 6.36 0.33
CA ASN A 253 2.81 6.13 -0.35
C ASN A 253 3.95 5.62 0.54
N GLY A 254 5.03 5.16 -0.08
CA GLY A 254 6.32 4.83 0.54
C GLY A 254 7.38 5.81 0.06
N HIS A 255 8.50 5.30 -0.46
CA HIS A 255 9.61 6.01 -1.12
C HIS A 255 10.39 7.00 -0.24
N ASP A 256 9.72 7.91 0.47
CA ASP A 256 10.36 8.66 1.54
C ASP A 256 10.43 7.79 2.80
N HIS A 257 11.64 7.57 3.28
CA HIS A 257 11.95 6.69 4.40
C HIS A 257 11.56 7.30 5.77
N CYS A 258 10.28 7.60 5.94
CA CYS A 258 9.70 8.23 7.12
C CYS A 258 8.19 7.94 7.20
N LEU A 259 7.54 8.46 8.22
CA LEU A 259 6.09 8.49 8.35
C LEU A 259 5.59 9.93 8.25
N GLN A 260 4.57 10.17 7.43
CA GLN A 260 4.00 11.51 7.24
C GLN A 260 2.48 11.46 7.18
N HIS A 261 1.86 12.53 7.64
CA HIS A 261 0.46 12.84 7.37
C HIS A 261 0.35 14.32 7.02
N ILE A 262 -0.07 14.58 5.79
CA ILE A 262 -0.25 15.92 5.23
C ILE A 262 -1.69 16.00 4.72
N SER A 263 -2.47 16.93 5.23
CA SER A 263 -3.79 17.27 4.67
C SER A 263 -3.62 18.16 3.44
N ASP A 264 -4.36 17.90 2.37
CA ASP A 264 -4.42 18.83 1.25
C ASP A 264 -5.09 20.14 1.69
N THR A 265 -4.70 21.26 1.06
CA THR A 265 -5.21 22.59 1.45
C THR A 265 -6.48 22.99 0.72
N ASP A 266 -6.74 22.39 -0.43
CA ASP A 266 -7.82 22.72 -1.37
C ASP A 266 -8.70 21.50 -1.73
N SER A 267 -8.47 20.36 -1.09
CA SER A 267 -9.33 19.18 -1.20
C SER A 267 -9.40 18.43 0.13
N ARG A 268 -10.22 17.38 0.19
CA ARG A 268 -10.35 16.52 1.36
C ARG A 268 -9.32 15.38 1.44
N ILE A 269 -8.40 15.31 0.47
CA ILE A 269 -7.43 14.23 0.38
C ILE A 269 -6.45 14.33 1.55
N GLU A 270 -6.25 13.23 2.25
CA GLU A 270 -5.18 13.08 3.23
C GLU A 270 -4.04 12.26 2.61
N PHE A 271 -2.83 12.82 2.60
CA PHE A 271 -1.62 12.18 2.10
C PHE A 271 -0.86 11.50 3.23
N LEU A 272 -0.66 10.20 3.11
CA LEU A 272 -0.06 9.36 4.14
C LEU A 272 1.19 8.68 3.61
N THR A 273 2.34 8.97 4.20
CA THR A 273 3.59 8.27 3.89
C THR A 273 3.85 7.20 4.95
N SER A 274 4.06 5.96 4.51
CA SER A 274 4.49 4.81 5.31
C SER A 274 5.73 4.17 4.68
N GLY A 275 6.89 4.83 4.80
CA GLY A 275 8.15 4.34 4.24
C GLY A 275 9.18 3.90 5.27
N ALA A 276 8.78 3.65 6.51
CA ALA A 276 9.68 3.33 7.62
C ALA A 276 9.79 1.83 7.95
N GLY A 277 9.52 0.93 6.98
CA GLY A 277 9.50 -0.51 7.20
C GLY A 277 10.88 -1.15 7.44
N SER A 278 11.97 -0.44 7.12
CA SER A 278 13.35 -0.83 7.42
C SER A 278 14.21 0.39 7.74
N LYS A 279 14.82 1.03 6.75
CA LYS A 279 15.66 2.21 6.97
C LYS A 279 14.77 3.45 7.09
N ALA A 280 14.85 4.23 8.16
CA ALA A 280 14.32 5.60 8.24
C ALA A 280 15.43 6.65 8.07
N TRP A 281 15.13 7.78 7.41
CA TRP A 281 16.05 8.91 7.17
C TRP A 281 15.92 10.00 8.22
N ARG A 282 16.51 9.74 9.39
CA ARG A 282 16.52 10.69 10.51
C ARG A 282 17.18 12.01 10.13
N GLY A 283 16.50 13.12 10.40
CA GLY A 283 16.96 14.48 10.15
C GLY A 283 16.76 14.98 8.73
N ASP A 284 16.20 14.16 7.84
CA ASP A 284 16.06 14.46 6.42
C ASP A 284 14.68 15.07 6.09
N MET A 285 14.41 16.20 6.74
CA MET A 285 13.22 17.02 6.47
C MET A 285 13.60 18.23 5.64
N LYS A 286 12.90 18.43 4.52
CA LYS A 286 12.94 19.72 3.84
C LYS A 286 12.15 20.75 4.65
N LYS A 287 12.78 21.90 4.90
CA LYS A 287 12.22 22.99 5.72
C LYS A 287 11.06 23.74 5.04
N GLN A 288 10.83 23.48 3.75
CA GLN A 288 9.86 24.21 2.92
C GLN A 288 8.53 23.46 2.84
N ARG A 289 7.42 24.20 2.65
CA ARG A 289 6.04 23.68 2.45
C ARG A 289 5.53 22.75 3.56
N ARG A 290 5.42 23.27 4.79
CA ARG A 290 4.77 22.57 5.92
C ARG A 290 3.26 22.77 5.98
N GLU A 291 2.67 23.41 4.97
CA GLU A 291 1.22 23.61 4.91
C GLU A 291 0.52 22.25 4.87
N GLY A 292 -0.54 22.11 5.67
CA GLY A 292 -1.27 20.85 5.80
C GLY A 292 -0.55 19.76 6.62
N LEU A 293 0.71 19.91 7.01
CA LEU A 293 1.43 18.91 7.79
C LEU A 293 0.76 18.69 9.15
N ARG A 294 0.27 17.48 9.38
CA ARG A 294 -0.33 17.03 10.65
C ARG A 294 0.64 16.23 11.49
N PHE A 295 1.47 15.42 10.83
CA PHE A 295 2.44 14.56 11.50
C PHE A 295 3.65 14.31 10.61
N PHE A 296 4.83 14.24 11.23
CA PHE A 296 6.06 13.79 10.61
C PHE A 296 6.88 13.01 11.63
N TYR A 297 7.45 11.88 11.20
CA TYR A 297 8.33 11.07 12.03
C TYR A 297 9.38 10.36 11.18
N ASP A 298 10.65 10.62 11.47
CA ASP A 298 11.83 10.12 10.75
C ASP A 298 12.63 9.07 11.54
N GLY A 299 12.05 8.58 12.63
CA GLY A 299 12.69 7.62 13.51
C GLY A 299 12.41 6.16 13.15
N HIS A 300 13.26 5.27 13.67
CA HIS A 300 13.01 3.82 13.71
C HIS A 300 12.29 3.38 14.99
N LEU A 301 12.08 4.29 15.96
CA LEU A 301 11.77 3.92 17.35
C LEU A 301 10.41 3.25 17.47
N PHE A 302 10.41 2.12 18.17
CA PHE A 302 9.25 1.30 18.52
C PHE A 302 8.43 1.84 19.71
N ASN A 303 8.68 3.10 20.11
CA ASN A 303 8.06 3.74 21.26
C ASN A 303 7.49 5.10 20.85
N CYS A 304 6.27 5.10 20.30
CA CYS A 304 5.41 6.28 20.28
C CYS A 304 4.03 5.87 20.83
N PRO A 305 3.70 6.21 22.09
CA PRO A 305 2.44 5.80 22.72
C PRO A 305 1.24 6.70 22.38
N ASN A 306 1.41 7.70 21.50
CA ASN A 306 0.33 8.65 21.22
C ASN A 306 -0.63 8.10 20.17
N LEU A 307 -1.60 7.35 20.68
CA LEU A 307 -2.85 6.98 20.04
C LEU A 307 -3.76 8.23 20.02
N MET A 308 -3.94 8.88 18.87
CA MET A 308 -4.97 9.93 18.73
C MET A 308 -6.18 9.40 17.96
N PRO A 309 -7.35 9.28 18.61
CA PRO A 309 -8.62 9.02 17.94
C PRO A 309 -9.14 10.25 17.23
N THR A 310 -9.24 10.22 15.91
CA THR A 310 -10.32 10.91 15.21
C THR A 310 -10.89 9.93 14.19
N LEU A 311 -12.21 9.76 14.14
CA LEU A 311 -12.91 8.89 13.16
C LEU A 311 -12.49 9.22 11.71
N PRO A 312 -12.30 8.26 10.79
CA PRO A 312 -11.86 6.86 10.96
C PRO A 312 -10.53 6.80 11.69
N PHE A 313 -10.37 5.85 12.63
CA PHE A 313 -9.19 5.78 13.49
C PHE A 313 -7.93 5.52 12.64
N MET A 314 -7.24 6.61 12.30
CA MET A 314 -5.92 6.58 11.72
C MET A 314 -4.92 6.70 12.86
N MET A 315 -4.08 5.69 13.03
CA MET A 315 -3.02 5.70 14.03
C MET A 315 -1.69 5.53 13.31
N LEU A 316 -0.89 6.59 13.32
CA LEU A 316 0.52 6.49 12.94
C LEU A 316 1.26 5.96 14.16
N THR A 317 1.49 4.65 14.18
CA THR A 317 2.32 4.02 15.20
C THR A 317 3.69 3.80 14.61
N ALA A 318 4.71 4.52 15.06
CA ALA A 318 6.08 4.21 14.66
C ALA A 318 6.33 2.69 14.82
N PRO A 319 6.66 1.92 13.75
CA PRO A 319 7.12 2.35 12.42
C PRO A 319 6.18 2.12 11.20
N PHE A 320 4.86 1.97 11.37
CA PHE A 320 3.88 1.73 10.30
C PHE A 320 2.57 2.50 10.48
N CYS A 321 1.75 2.58 9.43
CA CYS A 321 0.43 3.22 9.51
C CYS A 321 -0.66 2.18 9.80
N ILE A 322 -1.63 2.56 10.64
CA ILE A 322 -2.85 1.81 10.92
C ILE A 322 -4.02 2.63 10.36
N LEU A 323 -4.86 2.00 9.55
CA LEU A 323 -6.12 2.60 9.11
C LEU A 323 -7.30 1.73 9.56
N GLY A 324 -8.24 2.34 10.27
CA GLY A 324 -9.50 1.72 10.70
C GLY A 324 -10.72 2.54 10.26
N MET A 325 -11.51 2.01 9.34
CA MET A 325 -12.67 2.67 8.72
C MET A 325 -13.99 2.18 9.30
N ARG A 326 -14.97 3.07 9.48
CA ARG A 326 -16.30 2.73 10.03
C ARG A 326 -17.44 2.99 9.04
N GLY A 327 -18.44 2.12 9.05
CA GLY A 327 -19.63 2.11 8.21
C GLY A 327 -20.66 3.20 8.52
N ASN A 328 -20.85 3.59 9.80
CA ASN A 328 -21.88 4.56 10.20
C ASN A 328 -21.35 5.74 11.05
N PRO A 329 -21.84 6.98 10.84
CA PRO A 329 -21.51 8.14 11.68
C PRO A 329 -22.41 8.28 12.94
N PHE A 330 -23.49 7.50 13.07
CA PHE A 330 -24.42 7.59 14.20
C PHE A 330 -24.25 6.46 15.20
N PHE A 331 -23.41 6.70 16.22
CA PHE A 331 -23.70 6.26 17.57
C PHE A 331 -23.49 7.48 18.47
N THR A 332 -24.54 8.29 18.60
CA THR A 332 -24.71 9.11 19.78
C THR A 332 -24.78 8.16 20.97
N HIS A 333 -23.83 8.24 21.90
CA HIS A 333 -24.01 7.69 23.23
C HIS A 333 -25.35 8.19 23.78
N PRO A 334 -26.25 7.33 24.29
CA PRO A 334 -27.08 7.77 25.39
C PRO A 334 -26.14 7.90 26.60
N CYS A 335 -25.91 9.13 27.04
CA CYS A 335 -25.56 9.36 28.43
C CYS A 335 -26.70 8.80 29.30
N SER A 336 -26.36 7.87 30.18
CA SER A 336 -26.98 7.70 31.50
C SER A 336 -26.02 6.91 32.37
#